data_AF-A0A959E8F4-F1
#
_entry.id   AF-A0A959E8F4-F1
#
_cell.length_a   1.000
_cell.length_b   1.000
_cell.length_c   1.000
_cell.angle_alpha   90.00
_cell.angle_beta   90.00
_cell.angle_gamma   90.00
#
_symmetry.space_group_name_H-M   'P 1'
#
loop_
_entity.id
_entity.type
_entity.pdbx_description
1 polymer ?
#
loop_
_entity_poly.entity_id
_entity_poly.type
_entity_poly.pdbx_seq_one_letter_code
_entity_poly.pdbx_strand_id
1 'polypeptide(L)'
;MNIRQIKLALTVGLINAGQNSSNVVSGIRDLMLSFKEVGAFLGAQLTGNMPLNEDHVKETYAMQFENCVLDVDLVRNPQTSNQFVQQFRLH
;
A
#
# COMPACT_ATOMS: atom_id res chain seq x y z
N MET A 1 -5.67 7.05 17.45
CA MET A 1 -5.11 6.23 16.36
C MET A 1 -4.32 5.06 16.95
N ASN A 2 -4.89 3.85 16.94
CA ASN A 2 -4.17 2.66 17.36
C ASN A 2 -3.30 2.13 16.21
N ILE A 3 -2.18 2.83 15.97
CA ILE A 3 -1.23 2.56 14.88
C ILE A 3 -0.81 1.09 14.84
N ARG A 4 -0.68 0.45 16.01
CA ARG A 4 -0.26 -0.95 16.11
C ARG A 4 -1.31 -1.92 15.56
N GLN A 5 -2.59 -1.66 15.84
CA GLN A 5 -3.71 -2.45 15.29
C GLN A 5 -3.86 -2.26 13.79
N ILE A 6 -3.73 -1.02 13.31
CA ILE A 6 -3.79 -0.70 11.87
C ILE A 6 -2.64 -1.41 11.12
N LYS A 7 -1.40 -1.31 11.62
CA LYS A 7 -0.25 -2.00 11.03
C LYS A 7 -0.41 -3.51 11.02
N LEU A 8 -0.93 -4.11 12.10
CA LEU A 8 -1.18 -5.55 12.17
C LEU A 8 -2.25 -5.98 11.14
N ALA A 9 -3.36 -5.26 11.07
CA ALA A 9 -4.43 -5.55 10.12
C ALA A 9 -3.99 -5.36 8.67
N LEU A 10 -3.20 -4.31 8.37
CA LEU A 10 -2.55 -4.13 7.07
C LEU A 10 -1.65 -5.32 6.73
N THR A 11 -0.82 -5.76 7.68
CA THR A 11 0.08 -6.90 7.48
C THR A 11 -0.71 -8.16 7.17
N VAL A 12 -1.73 -8.46 7.99
CA VAL A 12 -2.60 -9.64 7.81
C VAL A 12 -3.38 -9.54 6.50
N GLY A 13 -3.93 -8.37 6.18
CA GLY A 13 -4.67 -8.13 4.94
C GLY A 13 -3.80 -8.28 3.71
N LEU A 14 -2.55 -7.81 3.74
CA LEU A 14 -1.61 -7.94 2.63
C LEU A 14 -1.09 -9.36 2.44
N ILE A 15 -0.90 -10.11 3.53
CA ILE A 15 -0.55 -11.53 3.48
C ILE A 15 -1.73 -12.34 2.94
N ASN A 16 -2.95 -12.06 3.41
CA ASN A 16 -4.16 -12.81 3.03
C ASN A 16 -4.70 -12.43 1.65
N ALA A 17 -4.47 -11.20 1.18
CA ALA A 17 -4.93 -10.75 -0.13
C ALA A 17 -4.28 -11.50 -1.29
N GLY A 18 -3.21 -12.27 -1.02
CA GLY A 18 -2.48 -13.00 -2.05
C GLY A 18 -1.77 -12.04 -2.99
N GLN A 19 -0.48 -12.24 -3.22
CA GLN A 19 0.38 -11.31 -3.95
C GLN A 19 0.15 -11.27 -5.48
N ASN A 20 -1.09 -11.55 -5.91
CA ASN A 20 -1.56 -11.68 -7.30
C ASN A 20 -2.70 -10.71 -7.63
N SER A 21 -2.99 -9.73 -6.77
CA SER A 21 -3.99 -8.71 -7.08
C SER A 21 -3.34 -7.57 -7.84
N SER A 22 -3.75 -7.36 -9.09
CA SER A 22 -3.31 -6.22 -9.94
C SER A 22 -3.61 -4.83 -9.32
N ASN A 23 -4.31 -4.79 -8.18
CA ASN A 23 -4.79 -3.59 -7.50
C ASN A 23 -4.51 -3.62 -5.98
N VAL A 24 -3.26 -3.89 -5.58
CA VAL A 24 -2.85 -3.92 -4.16
C VAL A 24 -3.16 -2.59 -3.44
N VAL A 25 -2.97 -1.46 -4.14
CA VAL A 25 -3.25 -0.11 -3.60
C VAL A 25 -4.73 0.04 -3.21
N SER A 26 -5.65 -0.47 -4.04
CA SER A 26 -7.08 -0.40 -3.74
C SER A 26 -7.45 -1.28 -2.53
N GLY A 27 -6.85 -2.47 -2.40
CA GLY A 27 -7.06 -3.32 -1.24
C GLY A 27 -6.55 -2.69 0.06
N ILE A 28 -5.40 -2.00 0.01
CA ILE A 28 -4.87 -1.24 1.15
C ILE A 28 -5.82 -0.09 1.51
N ARG A 29 -6.34 0.64 0.52
CA ARG A 29 -7.30 1.72 0.73
C ARG A 29 -8.56 1.22 1.43
N ASP A 30 -9.19 0.15 0.94
CA ASP A 30 -10.42 -0.38 1.53
C ASP A 30 -10.18 -0.86 2.97
N LEU A 31 -9.03 -1.50 3.22
CA LEU A 31 -8.66 -1.94 4.56
C LEU A 31 -8.42 -0.74 5.49
N MET A 32 -7.78 0.32 5.02
CA MET A 32 -7.58 1.56 5.78
C MET A 32 -8.90 2.27 6.08
N LEU A 33 -9.84 2.31 5.13
CA LEU A 33 -11.17 2.89 5.32
C LEU A 33 -12.04 2.10 6.32
N SER A 34 -11.72 0.83 6.59
CA SER A 34 -12.37 0.07 7.66
C SER A 34 -12.07 0.63 9.06
N PHE A 35 -10.97 1.38 9.21
CA PHE A 35 -10.59 2.03 10.45
C PHE A 35 -11.13 3.46 10.50
N LYS A 36 -12.13 3.70 11.34
CA LYS A 36 -12.68 5.06 11.57
C LYS A 36 -11.63 6.08 12.01
N GLU A 37 -10.53 5.64 12.62
CA GLU A 37 -9.46 6.51 13.10
C GLU A 37 -8.63 7.14 11.98
N VAL A 38 -8.59 6.51 10.80
CA VAL A 38 -7.81 6.95 9.64
C VAL A 38 -8.46 8.15 8.96
N GLY A 39 -9.78 8.26 9.05
CA GLY A 39 -10.59 9.30 8.39
C GLY A 39 -10.83 9.02 6.91
N ALA A 40 -11.33 10.01 6.19
CA ALA A 40 -11.59 9.90 4.76
C ALA A 40 -10.29 9.82 3.94
N PHE A 41 -10.34 9.12 2.81
CA PHE A 41 -9.23 9.06 1.85
C PHE A 41 -9.19 10.35 1.03
N LEU A 42 -8.06 11.07 1.10
CA LEU A 42 -7.84 12.32 0.40
C LEU A 42 -7.24 12.10 -0.99
N GLY A 43 -6.40 11.08 -1.14
CA GLY A 43 -5.77 10.75 -2.41
C GLY A 43 -4.59 9.81 -2.28
N ALA A 44 -4.11 9.29 -3.41
CA ALA A 44 -2.86 8.53 -3.49
C ALA A 44 -1.98 9.17 -4.55
N GLN A 45 -0.71 9.36 -4.24
CA GLN A 45 0.28 9.91 -5.16
C GLN A 45 1.48 8.97 -5.26
N LEU A 46 1.93 8.72 -6.48
CA LEU A 46 3.21 8.07 -6.71
C LEU A 46 4.33 9.06 -6.35
N THR A 47 5.03 8.80 -5.26
CA THR A 47 6.13 9.61 -4.75
C THR A 47 7.50 9.08 -5.16
N GLY A 48 7.59 7.80 -5.53
CA GLY A 48 8.81 7.18 -6.01
C GLY A 48 8.53 6.19 -7.13
N ASN A 49 9.39 6.21 -8.15
CA ASN A 49 9.40 5.18 -9.19
C ASN A 49 10.86 4.90 -9.52
N MET A 50 11.33 3.70 -9.20
CA MET A 50 12.70 3.28 -9.37
C MET A 50 12.73 1.88 -10.02
N PRO A 51 13.28 1.73 -11.22
CA PRO A 51 13.51 0.40 -11.78
C PRO A 51 14.51 -0.35 -10.90
N LEU A 52 14.15 -1.55 -10.44
CA LEU A 52 15.03 -2.44 -9.71
C LEU A 52 15.86 -3.30 -10.67
N ASN A 53 15.20 -3.86 -11.69
CA ASN A 53 15.78 -4.69 -12.76
C ASN A 53 14.94 -4.53 -14.05
N GLU A 54 15.35 -5.12 -15.17
CA GLU A 54 14.59 -5.10 -16.44
C GLU A 54 13.13 -5.56 -16.27
N ASP A 55 12.89 -6.50 -15.36
CA ASP A 55 11.56 -7.08 -15.12
C ASP A 55 10.89 -6.59 -13.84
N HIS A 56 11.48 -5.67 -13.09
CA HIS A 56 10.94 -5.23 -11.79
C HIS A 56 11.13 -3.74 -11.56
N VAL A 57 10.05 -3.06 -11.16
CA VAL A 57 10.01 -1.64 -10.84
C VAL A 57 9.50 -1.47 -9.42
N LYS A 58 10.25 -0.73 -8.60
CA LYS A 58 9.80 -0.29 -7.29
C LYS A 58 9.00 1.01 -7.45
N GLU A 59 7.76 0.99 -7.00
CA GLU A 59 6.87 2.14 -6.94
C GLU A 59 6.57 2.46 -5.48
N THR A 60 6.72 3.71 -5.08
CA THR A 60 6.34 4.19 -3.75
C THR A 60 5.12 5.07 -3.89
N TYR A 61 4.05 4.71 -3.19
CA TYR A 61 2.80 5.44 -3.15
C TYR A 61 2.58 6.05 -1.77
N ALA A 62 2.38 7.36 -1.71
CA ALA A 62 1.90 8.05 -0.52
C ALA A 62 0.37 8.14 -0.58
N MET A 63 -0.31 7.41 0.30
CA MET A 63 -1.76 7.48 0.48
C MET A 63 -2.09 8.44 1.61
N GLN A 64 -2.76 9.54 1.27
CA GLN A 64 -3.18 10.56 2.21
C GLN A 64 -4.59 10.28 2.71
N PHE A 65 -4.74 10.28 4.02
CA PHE A 65 -6.01 10.25 4.72
C PHE A 65 -6.12 11.46 5.65
N GLU A 66 -7.32 11.79 6.11
CA GLU A 66 -7.53 12.97 6.97
C GLU A 66 -6.65 12.96 8.22
N ASN A 67 -6.44 11.80 8.83
CA ASN A 67 -5.75 11.69 10.12
C ASN A 67 -4.37 11.04 10.04
N CYS A 68 -3.93 10.58 8.87
CA CYS A 68 -2.62 9.94 8.70
C CYS A 68 -2.19 9.83 7.23
N VAL A 69 -0.91 9.54 7.04
CA VAL A 69 -0.33 9.25 5.72
C VAL A 69 0.27 7.86 5.74
N LEU A 70 -0.09 7.06 4.75
CA LEU A 70 0.42 5.71 4.56
C LEU A 70 1.30 5.67 3.32
N ASP A 71 2.60 5.57 3.52
CA ASP A 71 3.54 5.30 2.45
C ASP A 71 3.63 3.79 2.21
N VAL A 72 3.52 3.37 0.96
CA VAL A 72 3.59 1.97 0.56
C VAL A 72 4.60 1.81 -0.56
N ASP A 73 5.61 1.00 -0.29
CA ASP A 73 6.57 0.53 -1.28
C ASP A 73 6.03 -0.76 -1.91
N LEU A 74 5.79 -0.70 -3.22
CA LEU A 74 5.37 -1.80 -4.06
C LEU A 74 6.50 -2.16 -5.02
N VAL A 75 6.68 -3.44 -5.29
CA VAL A 75 7.49 -3.94 -6.39
C VAL A 75 6.53 -4.51 -7.42
N ARG A 76 6.47 -3.86 -8.58
CA ARG A 76 5.67 -4.27 -9.72
C ARG A 76 6.58 -4.96 -10.74
N ASN A 77 6.15 -6.10 -11.24
CA ASN A 77 6.75 -6.71 -12.41
C ASN A 77 5.91 -6.32 -13.65
N PRO A 78 6.42 -5.44 -14.54
CA PRO A 78 5.67 -5.02 -15.72
C PRO A 78 5.39 -6.16 -16.73
N GLN A 79 6.18 -7.24 -16.75
CA GLN A 79 5.96 -8.36 -17.67
C GLN A 79 4.83 -9.29 -17.21
N THR A 80 4.73 -9.55 -15.91
CA THR A 80 3.70 -10.45 -15.35
C THR A 80 2.52 -9.69 -14.72
N SER A 81 2.60 -8.36 -14.65
CA SER A 81 1.67 -7.49 -13.91
C SER A 81 1.55 -7.81 -12.42
N ASN A 82 2.42 -8.66 -11.88
CA ASN A 82 2.44 -8.99 -10.47
C ASN A 82 2.91 -7.80 -9.63
N GLN A 83 2.31 -7.62 -8.47
CA GLN A 83 2.60 -6.54 -7.54
C GLN A 83 2.78 -7.11 -6.14
N PHE A 84 3.87 -6.68 -5.50
CA PHE A 84 4.29 -7.17 -4.20
C PHE A 84 4.49 -6.00 -3.26
N VAL A 85 3.88 -6.02 -2.06
CA VAL A 85 4.22 -5.02 -1.03
C VAL A 85 5.55 -5.38 -0.42
N GLN A 86 6.52 -4.48 -0.56
CA GLN A 86 7.83 -4.61 0.06
C GLN A 86 7.84 -4.02 1.47
N GLN A 87 7.23 -2.85 1.64
CA GLN A 87 7.22 -2.13 2.91
C GLN A 87 6.02 -1.17 2.96
N PHE A 88 5.54 -0.88 4.15
CA PHE A 88 4.62 0.25 4.37
C PHE A 88 4.98 1.00 5.65
N ARG A 89 4.70 2.30 5.68
CA ARG A 89 4.94 3.18 6.83
C ARG A 89 3.72 4.06 7.04
N LEU A 90 3.15 3.95 8.23
CA LEU A 90 2.06 4.81 8.68
C LEU A 90 2.65 5.92 9.54
N HIS A 91 2.39 7.16 9.15
CA HIS A 91 2.80 8.40 9.80
C HIS A 91 1.65 8.99 10.62
#